data_AF-A0A432TAN1-F1
#
_entry.id   AF-A0A432TAN1-F1
#
_cell.length_a   1.000
_cell.length_b   1.000
_cell.length_c   1.000
_cell.angle_alpha   90.00
_cell.angle_beta   90.00
_cell.angle_gamma   90.00
#
_symmetry.space_group_name_H-M   'P 1'
#
loop_
_entity.id
_entity.type
_entity.pdbx_description
1 polymer ?
#
loop_
_entity_poly.entity_id
_entity_poly.type
_entity_poly.pdbx_seq_one_letter_code
_entity_poly.pdbx_strand_id
1 'polypeptide(L)' 'MTKLTLETLERWLWDSADLMRGHIDSSDFKNYIFGLLFLKRANDQFREEAHLAVAEDEVTLEEALDDEDYHQFY' A
#
# COMPACT_ATOMS: atom_id res chain seq x y z
N MET A 1 -21.51 -9.54 5.01
CA MET A 1 -20.46 -9.76 4.00
C MET A 1 -19.74 -11.04 4.34
N THR A 2 -19.62 -11.98 3.41
CA THR A 2 -18.76 -13.16 3.56
C THR A 2 -17.32 -12.67 3.73
N LYS A 3 -16.67 -13.01 4.84
CA LYS A 3 -15.26 -12.67 5.05
C LYS A 3 -14.41 -13.43 4.02
N LEU A 4 -13.49 -12.70 3.38
CA LEU A 4 -12.49 -13.31 2.52
C LEU A 4 -11.64 -14.28 3.36
N THR A 5 -11.46 -15.51 2.89
CA THR A 5 -10.56 -16.46 3.56
C THR A 5 -9.12 -16.17 3.13
N LEU A 6 -8.15 -16.49 4.00
CA LEU A 6 -6.73 -16.34 3.69
C LEU A 6 -6.37 -17.10 2.40
N GLU A 7 -6.84 -18.34 2.27
CA GLU A 7 -6.61 -19.16 1.08
C GLU A 7 -7.14 -18.53 -0.22
N THR A 8 -8.30 -17.86 -0.15
CA THR A 8 -8.85 -17.15 -1.32
C THR A 8 -7.99 -15.94 -1.67
N LEU A 9 -7.54 -15.20 -0.66
CA LEU A 9 -6.68 -14.03 -0.85
C LEU A 9 -5.33 -14.42 -1.47
N GLU A 10 -4.66 -15.43 -0.92
CA GLU A 10 -3.37 -15.91 -1.42
C GLU A 10 -3.46 -16.33 -2.89
N ARG A 11 -4.52 -17.06 -3.25
CA ARG A 11 -4.77 -17.47 -4.63
C ARG A 11 -4.96 -16.28 -5.56
N TRP A 12 -5.79 -15.31 -5.17
CA TRP A 12 -6.01 -14.11 -5.98
C TRP A 12 -4.75 -13.26 -6.17
N LEU A 13 -3.94 -13.12 -5.13
CA LEU A 13 -2.67 -12.41 -5.21
C LEU A 13 -1.68 -13.14 -6.13
N TRP A 14 -1.62 -14.47 -6.04
CA TRP A 14 -0.79 -15.29 -6.92
C TRP A 14 -1.21 -15.16 -8.39
N ASP A 15 -2.51 -15.31 -8.68
CA ASP A 15 -3.05 -15.21 -10.04
C ASP A 15 -2.82 -13.80 -10.63
N SER A 16 -2.96 -12.76 -9.81
CA SER A 16 -2.68 -11.38 -10.21
C SER A 16 -1.20 -11.16 -10.51
N ALA A 17 -0.31 -11.68 -9.68
CA ALA A 17 1.14 -11.59 -9.88
C ALA A 17 1.58 -12.34 -11.16
N ASP A 18 1.01 -13.51 -11.44
CA ASP A 18 1.31 -14.27 -12.66
C ASP A 18 0.86 -13.52 -13.92
N LEU A 19 -0.32 -12.90 -13.89
CA LEU A 19 -0.80 -12.03 -14.97
C LEU A 19 0.14 -10.83 -15.20
N MET A 20 0.61 -10.20 -14.12
CA MET A 20 1.47 -9.01 -14.19
C MET A 20 2.90 -9.32 -14.66
N ARG A 21 3.47 -10.49 -14.32
CA ARG A 21 4.86 -10.80 -14.70
C ARG A 21 5.02 -11.09 -16.20
N GLY A 22 3.96 -11.56 -16.86
CA GLY A 22 4.02 -11.95 -18.27
C GLY A 22 5.13 -12.97 -18.54
N HIS A 23 6.08 -12.63 -19.40
CA HIS A 23 7.20 -13.50 -19.77
C HIS A 23 8.44 -13.39 -18.87
N ILE A 24 8.40 -12.57 -17.82
CA ILE A 24 9.52 -12.40 -16.89
C ILE A 24 9.61 -13.63 -15.98
N ASP A 25 10.84 -14.09 -15.73
CA ASP A 25 11.06 -15.16 -14.76
C ASP A 25 10.66 -14.72 -13.34
N SER A 26 10.17 -15.66 -12.55
CA SER A 26 9.73 -15.40 -11.18
C SER A 26 10.82 -14.79 -10.29
N SER A 27 12.08 -15.18 -10.47
CA SER A 27 13.21 -14.67 -9.68
C SER A 27 13.49 -13.19 -9.97
N ASP A 28 13.34 -12.76 -11.22
CA ASP A 28 13.50 -11.37 -11.63
C ASP A 28 12.27 -10.54 -11.28
N PHE A 29 11.06 -11.07 -11.52
CA PHE A 29 9.80 -10.37 -11.24
C PHE A 29 9.66 -9.98 -9.78
N LYS A 30 10.16 -10.83 -8.86
CA LYS A 30 10.19 -10.60 -7.42
C LYS A 30 10.73 -9.21 -7.06
N ASN A 31 11.80 -8.77 -7.72
CA ASN A 31 12.44 -7.49 -7.39
C ASN A 31 11.56 -6.30 -7.78
N TYR A 32 10.77 -6.42 -8.84
CA TYR A 32 9.84 -5.38 -9.28
C TYR A 32 8.59 -5.34 -8.41
N ILE A 33 7.95 -6.49 -8.18
CA ILE A 33 6.71 -6.54 -7.42
C ILE A 33 6.90 -6.12 -5.97
N PHE A 34 8.02 -6.48 -5.32
CA PHE A 34 8.29 -6.03 -3.96
C PHE A 34 8.60 -4.53 -3.88
N GLY A 35 9.30 -3.97 -4.87
CA GLY A 35 9.50 -2.51 -4.94
C GLY A 35 8.16 -1.76 -5.05
N LEU A 36 7.26 -2.25 -5.90
CA LEU A 36 5.93 -1.66 -6.08
C LEU A 36 5.04 -1.81 -4.84
N LEU A 37 5.02 -2.98 -4.20
CA LEU A 37 4.26 -3.22 -2.98
C LEU A 37 4.78 -2.36 -1.83
N PHE A 38 6.10 -2.21 -1.72
CA PHE A 38 6.71 -1.32 -0.73
C PHE A 38 6.27 0.13 -0.96
N LEU A 39 6.40 0.64 -2.19
CA LEU A 39 5.98 2.00 -2.53
C LEU A 39 4.48 2.22 -2.26
N LYS A 40 3.64 1.25 -2.64
CA LYS A 40 2.21 1.29 -2.36
C LYS A 40 1.94 1.34 -0.85
N ARG A 41 2.55 0.46 -0.07
CA ARG A 41 2.33 0.40 1.38
C ARG A 41 2.79 1.69 2.07
N ALA A 42 3.91 2.26 1.66
CA ALA A 42 4.43 3.53 2.18
C ALA A 42 3.49 4.69 1.83
N ASN A 43 3.00 4.76 0.58
CA ASN A 43 2.02 5.78 0.19
C ASN A 43 0.67 5.62 0.91
N ASP A 44 0.18 4.38 1.03
CA ASP A 44 -1.06 4.09 1.76
C ASP A 44 -0.92 4.52 3.24
N GLN A 45 0.22 4.24 3.88
CA GLN A 45 0.48 4.68 5.26
C GLN A 45 0.46 6.21 5.40
N PHE A 46 1.19 6.89 4.53
CA PHE A 46 1.28 8.35 4.53
C PHE A 46 -0.11 8.99 4.43
N ARG A 47 -0.96 8.45 3.56
CA ARG A 47 -2.34 8.93 3.42
C ARG A 47 -3.22 8.58 4.62
N GLU A 48 -3.04 7.40 5.21
CA GLU A 48 -3.75 7.00 6.44
C GLU A 48 -3.42 7.96 7.58
N GLU A 49 -2.14 8.29 7.77
CA GLU A 49 -1.66 9.25 8.77
C GLU A 49 -2.25 10.66 8.55
N ALA A 50 -2.19 11.19 7.32
CA ALA A 50 -2.80 12.48 7.02
C ALA A 50 -4.31 12.49 7.27
N HIS A 51 -5.02 11.40 6.94
CA HIS A 51 -6.44 11.28 7.21
C HIS A 51 -6.75 11.18 8.72
N LEU A 52 -5.86 10.58 9.51
CA LEU A 52 -5.99 10.55 10.97
C LEU A 52 -5.80 11.95 11.57
N ALA A 53 -4.78 12.70 11.12
CA ALA A 53 -4.56 14.07 11.55
C ALA A 53 -5.78 14.98 11.27
N VAL A 54 -6.39 14.87 10.08
CA VAL A 54 -7.63 15.59 9.75
C VAL A 54 -8.79 15.23 10.69
N ALA A 55 -8.86 13.97 11.12
CA ALA A 55 -9.93 13.49 11.99
C ALA A 55 -9.72 13.87 13.47
N GLU A 56 -8.47 14.00 13.92
CA GLU A 56 -8.12 14.19 15.33
C GLU A 56 -7.79 15.66 15.67
N ASP A 57 -7.16 16.41 14.77
CA ASP A 57 -6.54 17.72 15.07
C ASP A 57 -7.19 18.92 14.36
N GLU A 58 -8.36 18.72 13.72
CA GLU A 58 -9.12 19.76 13.00
C GLU A 58 -8.32 20.51 11.91
N VAL A 59 -7.26 19.89 11.37
CA VAL A 59 -6.46 20.42 10.26
C VAL A 59 -7.07 20.04 8.90
N THR A 60 -6.72 20.81 7.86
CA THR A 60 -7.08 20.45 6.48
C THR A 60 -6.21 19.29 5.97
N LEU A 61 -6.68 18.59 4.95
CA LEU A 61 -5.89 17.52 4.32
C LEU A 61 -4.59 18.04 3.70
N GLU A 62 -4.59 19.26 3.19
CA GLU A 62 -3.39 19.89 2.62
C GLU A 62 -2.35 20.13 3.71
N GLU A 63 -2.75 20.74 4.83
CA GLU A 63 -1.87 20.92 5.99
C GLU A 63 -1.35 19.58 6.54
N ALA A 64 -2.22 18.58 6.65
CA ALA A 64 -1.85 17.25 7.14
C ALA A 64 -0.90 16.47 6.22
N LEU A 65 -0.84 16.80 4.92
CA LEU A 65 0.09 16.17 3.96
C LEU A 65 1.44 16.90 3.89
N ASP A 66 1.46 18.19 4.20
CA ASP A 66 2.66 19.02 4.12
C ASP A 66 3.45 19.07 5.44
N ASP A 67 2.80 18.78 6.58
CA ASP A 67 3.41 18.83 7.90
C ASP A 67 4.03 17.46 8.29
N GLU A 68 5.36 17.45 8.43
CA GLU A 68 6.17 16.28 8.77
C GLU A 68 5.83 15.72 10.16
N ASP A 69 5.30 16.53 11.08
CA ASP A 69 4.99 16.10 12.45
C ASP A 69 3.87 15.04 12.49
N TYR A 70 3.04 14.95 11.44
CA TYR A 70 1.99 13.92 11.31
C TYR A 70 2.47 12.60 10.71
N HIS A 71 3.72 12.53 10.24
CA HIS A 71 4.22 11.40 9.47
C HIS A 71 5.38 10.71 10.17
N GLN A 72 5.15 9.47 10.63
CA GLN A 72 6.12 8.76 11.48
C GLN A 72 7.48 8.51 10.79
N PHE A 73 7.51 8.46 9.46
CA PHE A 73 8.67 8.09 8.66
C PHE A 73 9.16 9.21 7.74
N TYR A 74 8.74 10.45 7.98
CA TYR A 74 9.28 11.65 7.31
C TYR A 74 10.50 12.20 8.04
#